data_AF-A0A2Z3NAP9-F1
#
_entry.id   AF-A0A2Z3NAP9-F1
#
_cell.length_a   1.000
_cell.length_b   1.000
_cell.length_c   1.000
_cell.angle_alpha   90.00
_cell.angle_beta   90.00
_cell.angle_gamma   90.00
#
_symmetry.space_group_name_H-M   'P 1'
#
loop_
_entity.id
_entity.type
_entity.pdbx_description
1 polymer ?
#
loop_
_entity_poly.entity_id
_entity_poly.type
_entity_poly.pdbx_seq_one_letter_code
_entity_poly.pdbx_strand_id
1 'polypeptide(L)'
;MATWWLEWLEGVASVWRQPLLYYGAALALAVGWRRVKRERRDFHVRVYSLWQEWRGLWTKGWMAGAMLSAAAVGIGIAVPQEAVWTVTVLTVLFSLTMEARLLSPAYTVGGALLVLGLAERSSALSRWLPDGMAAAPALAVWLALLLLSEGWLIIRTRNEAASPQLAKSKRGMTVGLQWTQRLWFVPVVLPVSGGALPPASWWPLVSTGDSYSFWLVPFLLGFSQRRQHMLPAEAARAEGRLVVRLAFVVALLAASGIWYPPLAVAAGAMAIIGREWIAFSGHRADRARPPRFARHPHGLVIVGVLPGSKAEKMGLSIGEVIIKTNGAPVRSETEFYEALQRNRAFCKLDVVGHNGEVRFVQGALYEDEHHELGLLFVRDRNASASEAVS
;
A
#
# COMPACT_ATOMS: atom_id res chain seq x y z
N MET A 1 -5.10 8.69 39.54
CA MET A 1 -6.09 8.95 38.46
C MET A 1 -5.80 10.25 37.72
N ALA A 2 -5.65 11.40 38.39
CA ALA A 2 -5.32 12.68 37.72
C ALA A 2 -4.03 12.63 36.89
N THR A 3 -2.96 12.00 37.41
CA THR A 3 -1.67 11.83 36.72
C THR A 3 -1.80 10.98 35.45
N TRP A 4 -2.59 9.92 35.49
CA TRP A 4 -2.84 9.05 34.33
C TRP A 4 -3.60 9.78 33.21
N TRP A 5 -4.58 10.62 33.57
CA TRP A 5 -5.35 11.40 32.61
C TRP A 5 -4.50 12.51 31.96
N LEU A 6 -3.68 13.20 32.76
CA LEU A 6 -2.77 14.24 32.28
C LEU A 6 -1.72 13.66 31.33
N GLU A 7 -1.07 12.55 31.70
CA GLU A 7 -0.11 11.84 30.84
C GLU A 7 -0.74 11.36 29.53
N TRP A 8 -2.00 10.89 29.57
CA TRP A 8 -2.71 10.51 28.35
C TRP A 8 -2.99 11.71 27.44
N LEU A 9 -3.45 12.84 28.00
CA LEU A 9 -3.66 14.07 27.25
C LEU A 9 -2.36 14.63 26.66
N GLU A 10 -1.28 14.61 27.44
CA GLU A 10 0.05 15.03 26.96
C GLU A 10 0.58 14.10 25.86
N GLY A 11 0.37 12.79 26.00
CA GLY A 11 0.70 11.80 24.99
C GLY A 11 -0.05 12.04 23.68
N VAL A 12 -1.34 12.38 23.73
CA VAL A 12 -2.13 12.73 22.55
C VAL A 12 -1.72 14.10 21.98
N ALA A 13 -1.43 15.09 22.82
CA ALA A 13 -0.95 16.40 22.38
C ALA A 13 0.46 16.33 21.75
N SER A 14 1.28 15.35 22.15
CA SER A 14 2.63 15.14 21.63
C SER A 14 2.66 14.88 20.12
N VAL A 15 1.57 14.37 19.53
CA VAL A 15 1.43 14.09 18.09
C VAL A 15 1.80 15.26 17.22
N TRP A 16 1.33 16.45 17.60
CA TRP A 16 1.58 17.67 16.83
C TRP A 16 3.04 18.12 16.88
N ARG A 17 3.81 17.63 17.87
CA ARG A 17 5.25 17.88 18.01
C ARG A 17 6.09 16.84 17.27
N GLN A 18 5.50 15.76 16.77
CA GLN A 18 6.26 14.67 16.18
C GLN A 18 6.66 14.96 14.73
N PRO A 19 7.96 14.98 14.41
CA PRO A 19 8.43 15.23 13.05
C PRO A 19 7.92 14.18 12.04
N LEU A 20 7.71 12.93 12.49
CA LEU A 20 7.33 11.82 11.63
C LEU A 20 5.91 11.99 11.05
N LEU A 21 5.02 12.72 11.73
CA LEU A 21 3.70 13.07 11.20
C LEU A 21 3.82 13.97 9.96
N TYR A 22 4.57 15.06 10.07
CA TYR A 22 4.80 15.99 8.97
C TYR A 22 5.60 15.33 7.83
N TYR A 23 6.55 14.48 8.20
CA TYR A 23 7.31 13.68 7.24
C TYR A 23 6.41 12.73 6.44
N GLY A 24 5.50 11.99 7.10
CA GLY A 24 4.55 11.10 6.42
C GLY A 24 3.64 11.86 5.45
N ALA A 25 3.18 13.04 5.85
CA ALA A 25 2.44 13.97 5.02
C ALA A 25 3.24 14.38 3.75
N ALA A 26 4.49 14.82 3.92
CA ALA A 26 5.38 15.18 2.82
C ALA A 26 5.67 13.98 1.90
N LEU A 27 5.89 12.80 2.48
CA LEU A 27 6.12 11.55 1.75
C LEU A 27 4.92 11.19 0.86
N ALA A 28 3.70 11.31 1.37
CA ALA A 28 2.49 11.05 0.58
C ALA A 28 2.39 11.96 -0.65
N LEU A 29 2.73 13.25 -0.51
CA LEU A 29 2.79 14.19 -1.64
C LEU A 29 3.90 13.83 -2.62
N ALA A 30 5.09 13.48 -2.13
CA ALA A 30 6.22 13.10 -2.99
C ALA A 30 5.92 11.83 -3.81
N VAL A 31 5.30 10.83 -3.18
CA VAL A 31 4.87 9.59 -3.83
C VAL A 31 3.79 9.88 -4.89
N GLY A 32 2.78 10.69 -4.54
CA GLY A 32 1.75 11.11 -5.50
C GLY A 32 2.34 11.87 -6.69
N TRP A 33 3.33 12.73 -6.46
CA TRP A 33 4.00 13.47 -7.54
C TRP A 33 4.75 12.53 -8.49
N ARG A 34 5.48 11.55 -7.95
CA ARG A 34 6.15 10.51 -8.76
C ARG A 34 5.14 9.68 -9.57
N ARG A 35 3.95 9.40 -9.00
CA ARG A 35 2.88 8.72 -9.73
C ARG A 35 2.37 9.56 -10.89
N VAL A 36 2.04 10.84 -10.67
CA VAL A 36 1.55 11.73 -11.73
C VAL A 36 2.59 11.91 -12.85
N LYS A 37 3.88 12.03 -12.51
CA LYS A 37 4.95 12.09 -13.51
C LYS A 37 5.01 10.83 -14.39
N ARG A 38 4.71 9.67 -13.80
CA ARG A 38 4.64 8.39 -14.52
C ARG A 38 3.38 8.26 -15.38
N GLU A 39 2.21 8.60 -14.84
CA GLU A 39 0.94 8.61 -15.58
C GLU A 39 1.06 9.48 -16.85
N ARG A 40 1.61 10.70 -16.72
CA ARG A 40 1.85 11.58 -17.86
C ARG A 40 2.88 11.04 -18.85
N ARG A 41 3.84 10.24 -18.39
CA ARG A 41 4.83 9.61 -19.28
C ARG A 41 4.22 8.45 -20.08
N ASP A 42 3.34 7.68 -19.46
CA ASP A 42 2.75 6.48 -20.08
C ASP A 42 1.50 6.80 -20.92
N PHE A 43 0.69 7.77 -20.48
CA PHE A 43 -0.62 8.07 -21.06
C PHE A 43 -0.83 9.53 -21.46
N HIS A 44 0.17 10.40 -21.28
CA HIS A 44 0.07 11.87 -21.53
C HIS A 44 -0.95 12.63 -20.67
N VAL A 45 -1.80 11.93 -19.92
CA VAL A 45 -2.80 12.49 -19.02
C VAL A 45 -2.52 12.12 -17.57
N ARG A 46 -3.06 12.91 -16.64
CA ARG A 46 -3.11 12.57 -15.22
C ARG A 46 -4.40 11.78 -14.97
N VAL A 47 -4.27 10.53 -14.53
CA VAL A 47 -5.42 9.68 -14.23
C VAL A 47 -6.01 10.07 -12.89
N TYR A 48 -5.17 10.23 -11.86
CA TYR A 48 -5.63 10.59 -10.53
C TYR A 48 -4.95 11.84 -9.99
N SER A 49 -5.66 12.59 -9.14
CA SER A 49 -5.12 13.80 -8.51
C SER A 49 -3.92 13.49 -7.61
N LEU A 50 -3.00 14.45 -7.48
CA LEU A 50 -1.84 14.40 -6.57
C LEU A 50 -2.24 14.08 -5.11
N TRP A 51 -3.45 14.49 -4.71
CA TRP A 51 -3.97 14.36 -3.36
C TRP A 51 -4.49 12.97 -3.00
N GLN A 52 -4.45 12.01 -3.92
CA GLN A 52 -5.01 10.69 -3.68
C GLN A 52 -4.24 9.93 -2.57
N GLU A 53 -2.90 9.93 -2.60
CA GLU A 53 -2.07 9.32 -1.57
C GLU A 53 -2.23 10.04 -0.22
N TRP A 54 -2.33 11.36 -0.26
CA TRP A 54 -2.61 12.17 0.92
C TRP A 54 -3.92 11.76 1.57
N ARG A 55 -5.02 11.66 0.81
CA ARG A 55 -6.31 11.19 1.34
C ARG A 55 -6.22 9.75 1.83
N GLY A 56 -5.50 8.89 1.10
CA GLY A 56 -5.25 7.51 1.49
C GLY A 56 -4.61 7.39 2.88
N LEU A 57 -3.58 8.23 3.13
CA LEU A 57 -2.84 8.28 4.38
C LEU A 57 -3.75 8.44 5.60
N TRP A 58 -4.75 9.31 5.52
CA TRP A 58 -5.58 9.74 6.64
C TRP A 58 -6.91 8.98 6.81
N THR A 59 -7.21 7.97 5.98
CA THR A 59 -8.56 7.34 5.99
C THR A 59 -8.68 6.19 6.99
N LYS A 60 -8.04 5.06 6.72
CA LYS A 60 -8.28 3.80 7.46
C LYS A 60 -7.31 3.55 8.61
N GLY A 61 -6.16 4.24 8.60
CA GLY A 61 -5.10 4.01 9.57
C GLY A 61 -5.46 4.47 10.99
N TRP A 62 -6.33 5.48 11.14
CA TRP A 62 -6.84 5.91 12.45
C TRP A 62 -7.60 4.83 13.19
N MET A 63 -8.45 4.07 12.49
CA MET A 63 -9.22 2.99 13.13
C MET A 63 -8.30 1.86 13.60
N ALA A 64 -7.31 1.48 12.76
CA ALA A 64 -6.29 0.52 13.17
C ALA A 64 -5.48 1.04 14.37
N GLY A 65 -5.09 2.32 14.34
CA GLY A 65 -4.34 2.98 15.41
C GLY A 65 -5.09 3.03 16.73
N ALA A 66 -6.39 3.34 16.71
CA ALA A 66 -7.25 3.34 17.88
C ALA A 66 -7.39 1.93 18.48
N MET A 67 -7.60 0.90 17.64
CA MET A 67 -7.68 -0.49 18.09
C MET A 67 -6.35 -0.97 18.71
N LEU A 68 -5.23 -0.63 18.07
CA LEU A 68 -3.90 -0.95 18.58
C LEU A 68 -3.57 -0.19 19.87
N SER A 69 -3.99 1.08 20.00
CA SER A 69 -3.80 1.87 21.21
C SER A 69 -4.57 1.27 22.40
N ALA A 70 -5.83 0.86 22.17
CA ALA A 70 -6.62 0.20 23.19
C ALA A 70 -5.98 -1.11 23.65
N ALA A 71 -5.44 -1.91 22.72
CA ALA A 71 -4.68 -3.11 23.04
C ALA A 71 -3.37 -2.78 23.79
N ALA A 72 -2.63 -1.75 23.36
CA ALA A 72 -1.38 -1.30 23.97
C ALA A 72 -1.57 -0.95 25.45
N VAL A 73 -2.55 -0.09 25.72
CA VAL A 73 -2.82 0.47 27.05
C VAL A 73 -3.51 -0.58 27.92
N GLY A 74 -4.46 -1.34 27.38
CA GLY A 74 -5.19 -2.36 28.13
C GLY A 74 -4.32 -3.55 28.54
N ILE A 75 -3.45 -4.04 27.65
CA ILE A 75 -2.54 -5.15 27.95
C ILE A 75 -1.28 -4.63 28.68
N GLY A 76 -0.83 -3.42 28.38
CA GLY A 76 0.43 -2.88 28.88
C GLY A 76 1.63 -3.56 28.24
N ILE A 77 1.75 -3.44 26.92
CA ILE A 77 2.93 -3.93 26.19
C ILE A 77 3.91 -2.75 26.08
N ALA A 78 4.76 -2.58 27.09
CA ALA A 78 5.69 -1.46 27.15
C ALA A 78 6.92 -1.69 26.30
N VAL A 79 7.35 -0.65 25.58
CA VAL A 79 8.50 -0.70 24.67
C VAL A 79 9.57 0.29 25.12
N PRO A 80 10.85 -0.10 25.14
CA PRO A 80 11.94 0.84 25.42
C PRO A 80 12.04 1.98 24.40
N GLN A 81 12.48 3.16 24.84
CA GLN A 81 12.64 4.33 23.96
C GLN A 81 13.54 4.02 22.77
N GLU A 82 14.61 3.26 22.99
CA GLU A 82 15.62 2.90 21.99
C GLU A 82 15.01 2.09 20.85
N ALA A 83 14.06 1.20 21.16
CA ALA A 83 13.34 0.42 20.16
C ALA A 83 12.42 1.31 19.31
N VAL A 84 11.71 2.27 19.91
CA VAL A 84 10.86 3.24 19.19
C VAL A 84 11.71 4.09 18.23
N TRP A 85 12.86 4.58 18.69
CA TRP A 85 13.78 5.34 17.85
C TRP A 85 14.36 4.50 16.71
N THR A 86 14.73 3.25 16.97
CA THR A 86 15.26 2.33 15.94
C THR A 86 14.23 2.09 14.83
N VAL A 87 12.97 1.82 15.19
CA VAL A 87 11.89 1.67 14.22
C VAL A 87 11.66 2.96 13.44
N THR A 88 11.71 4.11 14.11
CA THR A 88 11.54 5.43 13.47
C THR A 88 12.63 5.69 12.44
N VAL A 89 13.89 5.46 12.79
CA VAL A 89 15.04 5.63 11.88
C VAL A 89 14.91 4.70 10.69
N LEU A 90 14.60 3.41 10.90
CA LEU A 90 14.40 2.46 9.80
C LEU A 90 13.22 2.83 8.91
N THR A 91 12.13 3.34 9.50
CA THR A 91 10.98 3.83 8.73
C THR A 91 11.39 4.97 7.81
N VAL A 92 12.13 5.96 8.33
CA VAL A 92 12.65 7.08 7.53
C VAL A 92 13.62 6.59 6.46
N LEU A 93 14.55 5.69 6.78
CA LEU A 93 15.49 5.14 5.80
C LEU A 93 14.78 4.41 4.66
N PHE A 94 13.80 3.56 4.97
CA PHE A 94 13.06 2.84 3.94
C PHE A 94 12.12 3.73 3.14
N SER A 95 11.52 4.79 3.73
CA SER A 95 10.71 5.73 2.96
C SER A 95 11.50 6.56 1.96
N LEU A 96 12.81 6.79 2.18
CA LEU A 96 13.67 7.49 1.20
C LEU A 96 13.73 6.78 -0.15
N THR A 97 13.59 5.44 -0.16
CA THR A 97 13.50 4.66 -1.40
C THR A 97 12.25 4.99 -2.22
N MET A 98 11.22 5.56 -1.56
CA MET A 98 9.90 5.91 -2.11
C MET A 98 9.11 4.72 -2.65
N GLU A 99 9.51 3.50 -2.25
CA GLU A 99 8.77 2.28 -2.49
C GLU A 99 7.92 1.97 -1.26
N ALA A 100 6.61 2.24 -1.33
CA ALA A 100 5.70 2.05 -0.19
C ALA A 100 5.72 0.63 0.38
N ARG A 101 6.10 -0.38 -0.41
CA ARG A 101 6.23 -1.77 0.07
C ARG A 101 7.19 -1.89 1.26
N LEU A 102 8.27 -1.12 1.26
CA LEU A 102 9.31 -1.19 2.29
C LEU A 102 8.88 -0.56 3.62
N LEU A 103 7.70 0.08 3.66
CA LEU A 103 7.08 0.59 4.87
C LEU A 103 6.14 -0.43 5.54
N SER A 104 6.11 -1.69 5.07
CA SER A 104 5.45 -2.76 5.83
C SER A 104 6.16 -2.95 7.18
N PRO A 105 5.43 -3.24 8.28
CA PRO A 105 6.02 -3.55 9.59
C PRO A 105 7.05 -4.68 9.55
N ALA A 106 6.91 -5.61 8.61
CA ALA A 106 7.89 -6.67 8.40
C ALA A 106 9.29 -6.11 8.17
N TYR A 107 9.43 -5.05 7.36
CA TYR A 107 10.74 -4.46 7.07
C TYR A 107 11.15 -3.48 8.16
N THR A 108 10.25 -2.59 8.60
CA THR A 108 10.60 -1.55 9.59
C THR A 108 10.83 -2.14 10.99
N VAL A 109 9.83 -2.83 11.55
CA VAL A 109 9.89 -3.44 12.89
C VAL A 109 10.68 -4.74 12.87
N GLY A 110 10.51 -5.58 11.85
CA GLY A 110 11.32 -6.78 11.69
C GLY A 110 12.81 -6.46 11.47
N GLY A 111 13.11 -5.40 10.72
CA GLY A 111 14.48 -4.88 10.59
C GLY A 111 15.03 -4.36 11.92
N ALA A 112 14.21 -3.66 12.72
CA ALA A 112 14.62 -3.20 14.05
C ALA A 112 14.98 -4.38 14.96
N LEU A 113 14.19 -5.47 14.95
CA LEU A 113 14.50 -6.69 15.69
C LEU A 113 15.83 -7.32 15.26
N LEU A 114 16.14 -7.33 13.96
CA LEU A 114 17.44 -7.80 13.48
C LEU A 114 18.59 -6.90 13.96
N VAL A 115 18.40 -5.57 13.93
CA VAL A 115 19.38 -4.61 14.45
C VAL A 115 19.64 -4.84 15.94
N LEU A 116 18.58 -5.03 16.74
CA LEU A 116 18.70 -5.33 18.16
C LEU A 116 19.41 -6.67 18.42
N GLY A 117 19.13 -7.70 17.62
CA GLY A 117 19.84 -8.98 17.72
C GLY A 117 21.32 -8.90 17.30
N LEU A 118 21.67 -8.01 16.36
CA LEU A 118 23.05 -7.74 15.97
C LEU A 118 23.79 -6.87 17.00
N ALA A 119 23.06 -6.09 17.81
CA ALA A 119 23.62 -5.25 18.86
C ALA A 119 24.44 -6.05 19.86
N GLU A 120 23.90 -7.18 20.31
CA GLU A 120 24.56 -8.07 21.27
C GLU A 120 25.88 -8.64 20.74
N ARG A 121 25.99 -8.81 19.42
CA ARG A 121 27.17 -9.40 18.76
C ARG A 121 28.22 -8.37 18.35
N SER A 122 27.92 -7.07 18.44
CA SER A 122 28.80 -6.01 17.93
C SER A 122 29.04 -4.92 18.96
N SER A 123 30.31 -4.74 19.36
CA SER A 123 30.73 -3.76 20.36
C SER A 123 30.51 -2.29 19.95
N ALA A 124 30.32 -2.04 18.66
CA ALA A 124 29.96 -0.72 18.16
C ALA A 124 28.48 -0.40 18.40
N LEU A 125 27.59 -1.38 18.21
CA LEU A 125 26.15 -1.17 18.23
C LEU A 125 25.56 -1.34 19.63
N SER A 126 26.15 -2.21 20.46
CA SER A 126 25.80 -2.34 21.89
C SER A 126 25.99 -1.05 22.70
N ARG A 127 26.89 -0.16 22.27
CA ARG A 127 27.08 1.18 22.89
C ARG A 127 25.87 2.10 22.69
N TRP A 128 25.18 1.96 21.56
CA TRP A 128 24.02 2.78 21.22
C TRP A 128 22.70 2.13 21.63
N LEU A 129 22.68 0.80 21.73
CA LEU A 129 21.50 -0.01 22.06
C LEU A 129 21.85 -0.94 23.23
N PRO A 130 22.11 -0.39 24.43
CA PRO A 130 22.29 -1.20 25.63
C PRO A 130 21.02 -2.02 25.85
N ASP A 131 21.19 -3.30 26.20
CA ASP A 131 20.09 -4.23 26.48
C ASP A 131 19.06 -4.42 25.35
N GLY A 132 19.48 -4.22 24.08
CA GLY A 132 18.59 -4.35 22.93
C GLY A 132 17.84 -5.69 22.84
N MET A 133 18.44 -6.77 23.33
CA MET A 133 17.79 -8.09 23.36
C MET A 133 16.65 -8.18 24.39
N ALA A 134 16.69 -7.39 25.48
CA ALA A 134 15.60 -7.30 26.45
C ALA A 134 14.36 -6.60 25.85
N ALA A 135 14.58 -5.68 24.89
CA ALA A 135 13.50 -5.00 24.17
C ALA A 135 12.83 -5.88 23.10
N ALA A 136 13.51 -6.92 22.63
CA ALA A 136 13.09 -7.70 21.47
C ALA A 136 11.72 -8.39 21.62
N PRO A 137 11.37 -9.02 22.76
CA PRO A 137 10.07 -9.70 22.90
C PRO A 137 8.89 -8.73 22.77
N ALA A 138 8.93 -7.58 23.45
CA ALA A 138 7.90 -6.55 23.37
C ALA A 138 7.73 -6.05 21.93
N LEU A 139 8.85 -5.78 21.24
CA LEU A 139 8.85 -5.31 19.87
C LEU A 139 8.35 -6.38 18.88
N ALA A 140 8.59 -7.67 19.13
CA ALA A 140 8.07 -8.76 18.33
C ALA A 140 6.55 -8.93 18.45
N VAL A 141 5.99 -8.69 19.65
CA VAL A 141 4.53 -8.64 19.81
C VAL A 141 3.95 -7.47 19.02
N TRP A 142 4.59 -6.30 19.06
CA TRP A 142 4.21 -5.14 18.25
C TRP A 142 4.29 -5.41 16.75
N LEU A 143 5.34 -6.09 16.28
CA LEU A 143 5.46 -6.53 14.89
C LEU A 143 4.25 -7.38 14.47
N ALA A 144 3.86 -8.36 15.29
CA ALA A 144 2.72 -9.23 14.99
C ALA A 144 1.40 -8.45 14.91
N LEU A 145 1.16 -7.56 15.88
CA LEU A 145 -0.04 -6.70 15.92
C LEU A 145 -0.10 -5.75 14.71
N LEU A 146 1.03 -5.11 14.38
CA LEU A 146 1.12 -4.22 13.23
C LEU A 146 0.96 -4.97 11.91
N LEU A 147 1.52 -6.17 11.74
CA LEU A 147 1.30 -7.01 10.56
C LEU A 147 -0.16 -7.45 10.42
N LEU A 148 -0.82 -7.78 11.53
CA LEU A 148 -2.24 -8.10 11.53
C LEU A 148 -3.07 -6.88 11.08
N SER A 149 -2.71 -5.69 11.56
CA SER A 149 -3.32 -4.43 11.13
C SER A 149 -3.06 -4.12 9.64
N GLU A 150 -1.84 -4.35 9.15
CA GLU A 150 -1.45 -4.18 7.74
C GLU A 150 -2.29 -5.10 6.85
N GLY A 151 -2.36 -6.39 7.19
CA GLY A 151 -3.15 -7.39 6.46
C GLY A 151 -4.63 -7.02 6.42
N TRP A 152 -5.19 -6.55 7.54
CA TRP A 152 -6.56 -6.09 7.63
C TRP A 152 -6.81 -4.83 6.77
N LEU A 153 -5.90 -3.84 6.80
CA LEU A 153 -5.96 -2.64 5.95
C LEU A 153 -5.92 -2.99 4.46
N ILE A 154 -5.03 -3.92 4.07
CA ILE A 154 -4.93 -4.43 2.70
C ILE A 154 -6.25 -5.11 2.27
N ILE A 155 -6.83 -5.99 3.08
CA ILE A 155 -8.11 -6.66 2.78
C ILE A 155 -9.26 -5.65 2.59
N ARG A 156 -9.24 -4.58 3.39
CA ARG A 156 -10.25 -3.51 3.34
C ARG A 156 -10.05 -2.55 2.17
N THR A 157 -8.98 -2.67 1.39
CA THR A 157 -8.73 -1.87 0.18
C THR A 157 -9.63 -2.36 -0.97
N ARG A 158 -10.93 -2.04 -0.89
CA ARG A 158 -11.96 -2.39 -1.90
C ARG A 158 -12.23 -1.20 -2.81
N ASN A 159 -12.29 -1.44 -4.11
CA ASN A 159 -12.64 -0.43 -5.15
C ASN A 159 -11.78 0.83 -5.12
N GLU A 160 -10.61 0.79 -4.47
CA GLU A 160 -9.75 1.95 -4.48
C GLU A 160 -8.93 1.97 -5.76
N ALA A 161 -9.05 3.09 -6.46
CA ALA A 161 -8.34 3.48 -7.66
C ALA A 161 -6.90 2.95 -7.76
N ALA A 162 -6.67 1.98 -8.64
CA ALA A 162 -5.36 1.54 -9.08
C ALA A 162 -4.89 2.40 -10.25
N SER A 163 -3.61 2.76 -10.27
CA SER A 163 -3.01 3.51 -11.36
C SER A 163 -2.70 2.57 -12.52
N PRO A 164 -3.16 2.86 -13.74
CA PRO A 164 -2.73 2.12 -14.91
C PRO A 164 -1.24 2.39 -15.17
N GLN A 165 -0.57 1.41 -15.76
CA GLN A 165 0.83 1.49 -16.17
C GLN A 165 1.03 0.68 -17.46
N LEU A 166 1.94 1.12 -18.32
CA LEU A 166 2.37 0.35 -19.49
C LEU A 166 3.74 -0.28 -19.22
N ALA A 167 3.90 -1.57 -19.52
CA ALA A 167 5.21 -2.20 -19.53
C ALA A 167 5.40 -3.17 -20.69
N LYS A 168 6.64 -3.50 -20.99
CA LYS A 168 6.97 -4.51 -21.98
C LYS A 168 6.86 -5.92 -21.36
N SER A 169 6.17 -6.80 -22.07
CA SER A 169 6.14 -8.24 -21.78
C SER A 169 7.48 -8.90 -22.09
N LYS A 170 7.70 -10.13 -21.58
CA LYS A 170 8.85 -10.97 -21.94
C LYS A 170 8.99 -11.18 -23.46
N ARG A 171 7.87 -11.08 -24.19
CA ARG A 171 7.80 -11.20 -25.66
C ARG A 171 7.95 -9.86 -26.39
N GLY A 172 8.38 -8.80 -25.71
CA GLY A 172 8.58 -7.46 -26.30
C GLY A 172 7.32 -6.63 -26.52
N MET A 173 6.13 -7.24 -26.50
CA MET A 173 4.84 -6.55 -26.67
C MET A 173 4.51 -5.65 -25.47
N THR A 174 3.94 -4.47 -25.72
CA THR A 174 3.40 -3.60 -24.66
C THR A 174 2.15 -4.24 -24.06
N VAL A 175 2.08 -4.31 -22.73
CA VAL A 175 0.94 -4.81 -21.96
C VAL A 175 0.55 -3.81 -20.88
N GLY A 176 -0.75 -3.72 -20.61
CA GLY A 176 -1.26 -2.96 -19.49
C GLY A 176 -0.98 -3.66 -18.16
N LEU A 177 -0.68 -2.88 -17.13
CA LEU A 177 -0.53 -3.30 -15.74
C LEU A 177 -1.34 -2.36 -14.86
N GLN A 178 -1.81 -2.90 -13.74
CA GLN A 178 -2.42 -2.12 -12.69
C GLN A 178 -1.46 -2.04 -11.51
N TRP A 179 -1.13 -0.82 -11.11
CA TRP A 179 -0.32 -0.56 -9.93
C TRP A 179 -1.20 0.00 -8.81
N THR A 180 -1.33 -0.78 -7.74
CA THR A 180 -1.95 -0.34 -6.49
C THR A 180 -0.86 0.04 -5.50
N GLN A 181 -0.88 1.28 -5.03
CA GLN A 181 0.01 1.77 -3.99
C GLN A 181 -0.81 2.47 -2.90
N ARG A 182 -0.52 2.17 -1.64
CA ARG A 182 -1.19 2.72 -0.46
C ARG A 182 -0.17 3.08 0.61
N LEU A 183 -0.48 4.16 1.32
CA LEU A 183 0.19 4.58 2.53
C LEU A 183 -0.91 4.82 3.57
N TRP A 184 -0.68 4.40 4.81
CA TRP A 184 -1.58 4.58 5.94
C TRP A 184 -0.81 5.14 7.11
N PHE A 185 -1.38 6.15 7.74
CA PHE A 185 -0.91 6.69 9.01
C PHE A 185 -1.66 6.01 10.15
N VAL A 186 -0.94 5.25 10.97
CA VAL A 186 -1.47 4.46 12.09
C VAL A 186 -0.93 5.06 13.39
N PRO A 187 -1.65 6.01 14.02
CA PRO A 187 -1.25 6.60 15.29
C PRO A 187 -1.55 5.63 16.44
N VAL A 188 -0.52 5.20 17.16
CA VAL A 188 -0.67 4.24 18.26
C VAL A 188 -0.16 4.86 19.56
N VAL A 189 -1.01 4.96 20.58
CA VAL A 189 -0.58 5.32 21.95
C VAL A 189 0.11 4.12 22.56
N LEU A 190 1.41 4.23 22.79
CA LEU A 190 2.28 3.20 23.33
C LEU A 190 2.76 3.58 24.73
N PRO A 191 2.75 2.65 25.69
CA PRO A 191 3.53 2.80 26.90
C PRO A 191 5.01 2.64 26.56
N VAL A 192 5.79 3.66 26.89
CA VAL A 192 7.23 3.73 26.64
C VAL A 192 7.96 3.88 27.98
N SER A 193 9.07 3.17 28.15
CA SER A 193 9.84 3.26 29.40
C SER A 193 10.49 4.64 29.59
N GLY A 194 10.74 5.03 30.84
CA GLY A 194 11.44 6.28 31.19
C GLY A 194 10.52 7.49 31.37
N GLY A 195 9.42 7.34 32.12
CA GLY A 195 8.45 8.41 32.40
C GLY A 195 8.10 8.60 33.88
N ALA A 196 6.93 9.19 34.15
CA ALA A 196 6.46 9.49 35.51
C ALA A 196 5.40 8.50 36.04
N LEU A 197 4.88 7.60 35.20
CA LEU A 197 3.88 6.61 35.62
C LEU A 197 4.55 5.43 36.33
N PRO A 198 4.19 5.14 37.59
CA PRO A 198 4.66 3.94 38.27
C PRO A 198 3.94 2.69 37.72
N PRO A 199 4.59 1.52 37.72
CA PRO A 199 3.94 0.25 37.42
C PRO A 199 2.81 -0.03 38.43
N ALA A 200 1.73 -0.63 37.95
CA ALA A 200 0.64 -1.16 38.76
C ALA A 200 0.78 -2.69 38.89
N SER A 201 0.06 -3.30 39.83
CA SER A 201 0.12 -4.75 40.08
C SER A 201 -0.26 -5.62 38.87
N TRP A 202 -1.05 -5.09 37.95
CA TRP A 202 -1.55 -5.78 36.76
C TRP A 202 -1.01 -5.17 35.45
N TRP A 203 -0.20 -4.11 35.52
CA TRP A 203 0.23 -3.33 34.35
C TRP A 203 1.61 -2.71 34.54
N PRO A 204 2.52 -2.79 33.56
CA PRO A 204 2.39 -3.47 32.27
C PRO A 204 2.59 -4.99 32.34
N LEU A 205 1.93 -5.76 31.46
CA LEU A 205 2.12 -7.21 31.35
C LEU A 205 3.53 -7.56 30.84
N VAL A 206 4.07 -6.74 29.93
CA VAL A 206 5.46 -6.84 29.46
C VAL A 206 6.18 -5.58 29.93
N SER A 207 6.86 -5.72 31.08
CA SER A 207 7.57 -4.61 31.73
C SER A 207 8.97 -4.43 31.17
N THR A 208 9.33 -3.19 30.88
CA THR A 208 10.64 -2.80 30.33
C THR A 208 11.22 -1.58 31.06
N GLY A 209 11.16 -1.60 32.39
CA GLY A 209 11.70 -0.56 33.27
C GLY A 209 10.81 -0.30 34.49
N ASP A 210 11.21 0.69 35.29
CA ASP A 210 10.54 1.02 36.57
C ASP A 210 9.56 2.20 36.47
N SER A 211 9.55 2.90 35.33
CA SER A 211 8.64 4.01 35.09
C SER A 211 8.26 4.13 33.62
N TYR A 212 7.06 4.65 33.36
CA TYR A 212 6.45 4.66 32.03
C TYR A 212 5.88 6.04 31.67
N SER A 213 5.80 6.33 30.37
CA SER A 213 5.06 7.47 29.81
C SER A 213 4.27 7.01 28.59
N PHE A 214 3.22 7.74 28.24
CA PHE A 214 2.44 7.44 27.04
C PHE A 214 2.91 8.29 25.86
N TRP A 215 3.39 7.63 24.80
CA TRP A 215 3.79 8.29 23.56
C TRP A 215 2.83 7.88 22.45
N LEU A 216 2.30 8.83 21.69
CA LEU A 216 1.58 8.47 20.48
C LEU A 216 2.58 8.28 19.35
N VAL A 217 2.91 7.05 18.96
CA VAL A 217 3.88 6.79 17.90
C VAL A 217 3.18 6.68 16.54
N PRO A 218 3.58 7.45 15.51
CA PRO A 218 2.91 7.46 14.22
C PRO A 218 3.54 6.43 13.28
N PHE A 219 2.97 5.22 13.24
CA PHE A 219 3.44 4.19 12.31
C PHE A 219 2.99 4.50 10.88
N LEU A 220 3.94 4.59 9.96
CA LEU A 220 3.67 4.71 8.52
C LEU A 220 3.68 3.32 7.90
N LEU A 221 2.50 2.80 7.55
CA LEU A 221 2.36 1.50 6.90
C LEU A 221 2.18 1.70 5.41
N GLY A 222 2.90 0.93 4.60
CA GLY A 222 2.80 1.02 3.14
C GLY A 222 2.58 -0.32 2.47
N PHE A 223 1.83 -0.27 1.36
CA PHE A 223 1.52 -1.42 0.51
C PHE A 223 1.71 -1.02 -0.95
N SER A 224 2.34 -1.90 -1.74
CA SER A 224 2.55 -1.68 -3.17
C SER A 224 2.52 -3.01 -3.91
N GLN A 225 1.68 -3.09 -4.94
CA GLN A 225 1.50 -4.30 -5.74
C GLN A 225 1.28 -3.94 -7.21
N ARG A 226 1.98 -4.63 -8.11
CA ARG A 226 1.80 -4.53 -9.57
C ARG A 226 1.24 -5.85 -10.09
N ARG A 227 0.10 -5.80 -10.80
CA ARG A 227 -0.59 -6.98 -11.35
C ARG A 227 -1.01 -6.76 -12.81
N GLN A 228 -0.86 -7.79 -13.63
CA GLN A 228 -1.23 -7.80 -15.06
C GLN A 228 -2.41 -8.71 -15.39
N HIS A 229 -2.72 -9.69 -14.54
CA HIS A 229 -3.76 -10.68 -14.83
C HIS A 229 -4.97 -10.55 -13.91
N MET A 230 -4.75 -10.44 -12.61
CA MET A 230 -5.83 -10.31 -11.63
C MET A 230 -6.30 -8.86 -11.49
N LEU A 231 -7.59 -8.68 -11.17
CA LEU A 231 -8.11 -7.37 -10.79
C LEU A 231 -7.46 -6.89 -9.49
N PRO A 232 -7.11 -5.60 -9.38
CA PRO A 232 -6.39 -5.07 -8.22
C PRO A 232 -7.02 -5.39 -6.87
N ALA A 233 -8.35 -5.27 -6.75
CA ALA A 233 -9.07 -5.51 -5.51
C ALA A 233 -9.02 -6.98 -5.07
N GLU A 234 -9.11 -7.92 -6.01
CA GLU A 234 -9.02 -9.35 -5.72
C GLU A 234 -7.60 -9.75 -5.31
N ALA A 235 -6.61 -9.23 -6.03
CA ALA A 235 -5.20 -9.46 -5.74
C ALA A 235 -4.78 -8.88 -4.38
N ALA A 236 -5.28 -7.70 -4.02
CA ALA A 236 -5.06 -7.11 -2.70
C ALA A 236 -5.65 -7.98 -1.58
N ARG A 237 -6.90 -8.46 -1.72
CA ARG A 237 -7.52 -9.34 -0.72
C ARG A 237 -6.79 -10.67 -0.55
N ALA A 238 -6.38 -11.28 -1.66
CA ALA A 238 -5.62 -12.52 -1.63
C ALA A 238 -4.30 -12.31 -0.87
N GLU A 239 -3.57 -11.24 -1.17
CA GLU A 239 -2.33 -10.90 -0.49
C GLU A 239 -2.55 -10.58 0.99
N GLY A 240 -3.52 -9.73 1.31
CA GLY A 240 -3.81 -9.35 2.70
C GLY A 240 -4.18 -10.55 3.58
N ARG A 241 -4.88 -11.56 3.06
CA ARG A 241 -5.12 -12.83 3.79
C ARG A 241 -3.82 -13.59 4.07
N LEU A 242 -2.86 -13.59 3.15
CA LEU A 242 -1.54 -14.20 3.38
C LEU A 242 -0.75 -13.42 4.42
N VAL A 243 -0.83 -12.08 4.43
CA VAL A 243 -0.22 -11.23 5.47
C VAL A 243 -0.81 -11.53 6.85
N VAL A 244 -2.13 -11.67 6.96
CA VAL A 244 -2.78 -12.05 8.23
C VAL A 244 -2.30 -13.43 8.70
N ARG A 245 -2.20 -14.42 7.80
CA ARG A 245 -1.64 -15.74 8.16
C ARG A 245 -0.19 -15.64 8.62
N LEU A 246 0.63 -14.84 7.94
CA LEU A 246 2.00 -14.58 8.34
C LEU A 246 2.05 -13.92 9.73
N ALA A 247 1.15 -12.95 10.00
CA ALA A 247 1.06 -12.30 11.29
C ALA A 247 0.78 -13.30 12.43
N PHE A 248 -0.07 -14.31 12.21
CA PHE A 248 -0.28 -15.38 13.20
C PHE A 248 0.97 -16.24 13.42
N VAL A 249 1.72 -16.58 12.37
CA VAL A 249 3.00 -17.31 12.51
C VAL A 249 4.01 -16.48 13.30
N VAL A 250 4.12 -15.19 12.98
CA VAL A 250 4.99 -14.25 13.68
C VAL A 250 4.55 -14.05 15.13
N ALA A 251 3.24 -14.02 15.41
CA ALA A 251 2.69 -13.93 16.76
C ALA A 251 3.08 -15.13 17.63
N LEU A 252 3.07 -16.34 17.06
CA LEU A 252 3.52 -17.55 17.78
C LEU A 252 5.01 -17.44 18.16
N LEU A 253 5.86 -17.00 17.23
CA LEU A 253 7.28 -16.77 17.51
C LEU A 253 7.50 -15.64 18.52
N ALA A 254 6.73 -14.56 18.43
CA ALA A 254 6.78 -13.44 19.36
C ALA A 254 6.37 -13.87 20.78
N ALA A 255 5.31 -14.67 20.92
CA ALA A 255 4.89 -15.23 22.20
C ALA A 255 5.99 -16.13 22.80
N SER A 256 6.56 -17.04 22.00
CA SER A 256 7.70 -17.86 22.44
C SER A 256 8.94 -17.01 22.79
N GLY A 257 9.08 -15.84 22.16
CA GLY A 257 10.13 -14.86 22.43
C GLY A 257 10.10 -14.28 23.85
N ILE A 258 8.96 -14.34 24.55
CA ILE A 258 8.85 -13.87 25.94
C ILE A 258 9.72 -14.71 26.88
N TRP A 259 9.78 -16.03 26.66
CA TRP A 259 10.63 -16.93 27.45
C TRP A 259 12.04 -17.10 26.86
N TYR A 260 12.18 -16.94 25.54
CA TYR A 260 13.46 -17.11 24.86
C TYR A 260 13.69 -15.97 23.85
N PRO A 261 14.34 -14.85 24.27
CA PRO A 261 14.47 -13.63 23.47
C PRO A 261 15.00 -13.79 22.03
N PRO A 262 15.93 -14.72 21.72
CA PRO A 262 16.34 -14.95 20.33
C PRO A 262 15.21 -15.31 19.37
N LEU A 263 14.10 -15.91 19.85
CA LEU A 263 12.91 -16.17 19.01
C LEU A 263 12.19 -14.90 18.60
N ALA A 264 12.29 -13.81 19.37
CA ALA A 264 11.76 -12.52 18.99
C ALA A 264 12.50 -11.96 17.76
N VAL A 265 13.82 -12.11 17.71
CA VAL A 265 14.63 -11.78 16.52
C VAL A 265 14.27 -12.68 15.34
N ALA A 266 14.08 -13.98 15.59
CA ALA A 266 13.62 -14.92 14.57
C ALA A 266 12.22 -14.55 14.03
N ALA A 267 11.33 -14.00 14.86
CA ALA A 267 10.03 -13.47 14.42
C ALA A 267 10.21 -12.32 13.42
N GLY A 268 11.15 -11.40 13.68
CA GLY A 268 11.55 -10.34 12.75
C GLY A 268 12.07 -10.88 11.42
N ALA A 269 12.99 -11.86 11.46
CA ALA A 269 13.50 -12.53 10.26
C ALA A 269 12.36 -13.21 9.46
N MET A 270 11.47 -13.92 10.17
CA MET A 270 10.34 -14.62 9.57
C MET A 270 9.35 -13.66 8.92
N ALA A 271 9.10 -12.49 9.52
CA ALA A 271 8.27 -11.46 8.91
C ALA A 271 8.86 -10.94 7.60
N ILE A 272 10.16 -10.65 7.55
CA ILE A 272 10.86 -10.18 6.35
C ILE A 272 10.82 -11.25 5.26
N ILE A 273 11.25 -12.47 5.58
CA ILE A 273 11.29 -13.60 4.63
C ILE A 273 9.88 -13.90 4.13
N GLY A 274 8.91 -13.96 5.03
CA GLY A 274 7.51 -14.21 4.71
C GLY A 274 6.91 -13.14 3.80
N ARG A 275 7.15 -11.84 4.06
CA ARG A 275 6.66 -10.78 3.18
C ARG A 275 7.34 -10.78 1.82
N GLU A 276 8.65 -11.04 1.75
CA GLU A 276 9.32 -11.15 0.46
C GLU A 276 8.85 -12.39 -0.32
N TRP A 277 8.61 -13.52 0.35
CA TRP A 277 8.01 -14.71 -0.27
C TRP A 277 6.61 -14.43 -0.81
N ILE A 278 5.74 -13.76 -0.05
CA ILE A 278 4.39 -13.37 -0.49
C ILE A 278 4.49 -12.45 -1.73
N ALA A 279 5.38 -11.47 -1.70
CA ALA A 279 5.61 -10.58 -2.83
C ALA A 279 6.10 -11.37 -4.05
N PHE A 280 7.15 -12.18 -3.91
CA PHE A 280 7.76 -12.93 -5.00
C PHE A 280 6.80 -13.98 -5.61
N SER A 281 6.16 -14.80 -4.77
CA SER A 281 5.22 -15.83 -5.21
C SER A 281 4.03 -15.22 -5.95
N GLY A 282 3.49 -14.11 -5.46
CA GLY A 282 2.41 -13.38 -6.13
C GLY A 282 2.81 -12.85 -7.50
N HIS A 283 4.02 -12.26 -7.62
CA HIS A 283 4.52 -11.81 -8.93
C HIS A 283 4.78 -12.96 -9.90
N ARG A 284 5.29 -14.09 -9.42
CA ARG A 284 5.55 -15.28 -10.26
C ARG A 284 4.24 -15.90 -10.76
N ALA A 285 3.25 -16.06 -9.88
CA ALA A 285 1.95 -16.61 -10.24
C ALA A 285 1.19 -15.73 -11.25
N ASP A 286 1.23 -14.40 -11.08
CA ASP A 286 0.59 -13.44 -11.98
C ASP A 286 1.30 -13.37 -13.35
N ARG A 287 2.63 -13.52 -13.38
CA ARG A 287 3.42 -13.59 -14.63
C ARG A 287 3.32 -14.91 -15.39
N ALA A 288 2.97 -15.99 -14.70
CA ALA A 288 2.77 -17.30 -15.33
C ALA A 288 1.47 -17.36 -16.14
N ARG A 289 0.50 -16.49 -15.84
CA ARG A 289 -0.78 -16.40 -16.54
C ARG A 289 -0.70 -15.41 -17.69
N PRO A 290 -1.50 -15.59 -18.77
CA PRO A 290 -1.55 -14.64 -19.86
C PRO A 290 -2.01 -13.27 -19.32
N PRO A 291 -1.32 -12.17 -19.68
CA PRO A 291 -1.70 -10.83 -19.28
C PRO A 291 -3.14 -10.55 -19.74
N ARG A 292 -4.02 -10.24 -18.79
CA ARG A 292 -5.43 -9.94 -19.08
C ARG A 292 -5.57 -8.64 -19.88
N PHE A 293 -4.59 -7.74 -19.72
CA PHE A 293 -4.48 -6.47 -20.43
C PHE A 293 -3.50 -6.52 -21.62
N ALA A 294 -3.37 -7.67 -22.28
CA ALA A 294 -2.68 -7.75 -23.57
C ALA A 294 -3.62 -7.45 -24.74
N ARG A 295 -3.04 -7.14 -25.91
CA ARG A 295 -3.82 -6.93 -27.13
C ARG A 295 -4.79 -8.08 -27.39
N HIS A 296 -6.02 -7.71 -27.72
CA HIS A 296 -7.01 -8.64 -28.20
C HIS A 296 -7.01 -8.60 -29.74
N PRO A 297 -6.96 -9.74 -30.45
CA PRO A 297 -6.93 -9.75 -31.92
C PRO A 297 -8.12 -9.05 -32.59
N HIS A 298 -9.24 -8.96 -31.87
CA HIS A 298 -10.51 -8.45 -32.37
C HIS A 298 -11.01 -7.19 -31.65
N GLY A 299 -10.17 -6.49 -30.88
CA GLY A 299 -10.63 -5.29 -30.18
C GLY A 299 -9.59 -4.57 -29.33
N LEU A 300 -10.00 -3.44 -28.76
CA LEU A 300 -9.19 -2.59 -27.89
C LEU A 300 -9.40 -2.91 -26.42
N VAL A 301 -8.32 -3.20 -25.71
CA VAL A 301 -8.39 -3.50 -24.27
C VAL A 301 -8.27 -2.22 -23.44
N ILE A 302 -9.23 -2.01 -22.55
CA ILE A 302 -9.26 -0.88 -21.64
C ILE A 302 -8.26 -1.15 -20.50
N VAL A 303 -7.20 -0.33 -20.44
CA VAL A 303 -6.18 -0.39 -19.39
C VAL A 303 -6.53 0.55 -18.24
N GLY A 304 -7.26 1.63 -18.51
CA GLY A 304 -7.63 2.60 -17.50
C GLY A 304 -8.89 3.36 -17.89
N VAL A 305 -9.59 3.85 -16.88
CA VAL A 305 -10.75 4.72 -17.03
C VAL A 305 -10.48 5.95 -16.17
N LEU A 306 -10.58 7.15 -16.75
CA LEU A 306 -10.41 8.40 -16.02
C LEU A 306 -11.56 8.58 -15.02
N PRO A 307 -11.30 8.88 -13.74
CA PRO A 307 -12.35 9.18 -12.77
C PRO A 307 -13.16 10.42 -13.15
N GLY A 308 -14.47 10.36 -12.97
CA GLY A 308 -15.43 11.41 -13.35
C GLY A 308 -15.72 11.49 -14.85
N SER A 309 -15.07 10.65 -15.69
CA SER A 309 -15.26 10.66 -17.14
C SER A 309 -16.58 10.05 -17.60
N LYS A 310 -16.93 10.29 -18.87
CA LYS A 310 -18.10 9.66 -19.51
C LYS A 310 -17.97 8.14 -19.51
N ALA A 311 -16.78 7.59 -19.73
CA ALA A 311 -16.54 6.16 -19.68
C ALA A 311 -16.87 5.54 -18.31
N GLU A 312 -16.53 6.21 -17.21
CA GLU A 312 -16.90 5.76 -15.86
C GLU A 312 -18.42 5.82 -15.67
N LYS A 313 -19.09 6.90 -16.11
CA LYS A 313 -20.55 7.06 -16.05
C LYS A 313 -21.30 6.02 -16.89
N MET A 314 -20.71 5.58 -18.01
CA MET A 314 -21.19 4.50 -18.85
C MET A 314 -20.95 3.10 -18.24
N GLY A 315 -20.25 3.02 -17.10
CA GLY A 315 -19.94 1.77 -16.42
C GLY A 315 -18.91 0.92 -17.14
N LEU A 316 -18.05 1.51 -17.97
CA LEU A 316 -16.92 0.82 -18.57
C LEU A 316 -15.87 0.49 -17.50
N SER A 317 -15.31 -0.71 -17.57
CA SER A 317 -14.42 -1.25 -16.55
C SER A 317 -13.07 -1.66 -17.13
N ILE A 318 -12.02 -1.54 -16.30
CA ILE A 318 -10.66 -1.92 -16.64
C ILE A 318 -10.60 -3.42 -16.97
N GLY A 319 -10.03 -3.78 -18.12
CA GLY A 319 -9.91 -5.15 -18.60
C GLY A 319 -11.06 -5.64 -19.47
N GLU A 320 -12.04 -4.79 -19.75
CA GLU A 320 -13.01 -5.03 -20.82
C GLU A 320 -12.40 -4.73 -22.20
N VAL A 321 -12.99 -5.32 -23.25
CA VAL A 321 -12.51 -5.19 -24.63
C VAL A 321 -13.58 -4.56 -25.52
N ILE A 322 -13.27 -3.44 -26.15
CA ILE A 322 -14.15 -2.80 -27.13
C ILE A 322 -13.95 -3.46 -28.49
N ILE A 323 -14.99 -4.09 -29.03
CA ILE A 323 -14.96 -4.72 -30.36
C ILE A 323 -15.47 -3.75 -31.42
N LYS A 324 -16.55 -3.03 -31.13
CA LYS A 324 -17.17 -2.07 -32.07
C LYS A 324 -17.53 -0.76 -31.40
N THR A 325 -17.47 0.30 -32.21
CA THR A 325 -17.91 1.65 -31.87
C THR A 325 -18.83 2.14 -32.98
N ASN A 326 -20.06 2.54 -32.63
CA ASN A 326 -21.08 2.98 -33.58
C ASN A 326 -21.29 2.01 -34.76
N GLY A 327 -21.23 0.70 -34.47
CA GLY A 327 -21.38 -0.37 -35.46
C GLY A 327 -20.12 -0.70 -36.28
N ALA A 328 -19.07 0.12 -36.21
CA ALA A 328 -17.80 -0.13 -36.88
C ALA A 328 -16.83 -0.94 -35.99
N PRO A 329 -16.15 -1.97 -36.51
CA PRO A 329 -15.11 -2.68 -35.76
C PRO A 329 -13.91 -1.76 -35.50
N VAL A 330 -13.32 -1.87 -34.32
CA VAL A 330 -12.18 -1.02 -33.89
C VAL A 330 -11.05 -1.89 -33.36
N ARG A 331 -9.81 -1.61 -33.81
CA ARG A 331 -8.60 -2.35 -33.43
C ARG A 331 -7.47 -1.43 -32.98
N SER A 332 -7.49 -0.17 -33.37
CA SER A 332 -6.55 0.86 -32.92
C SER A 332 -7.28 2.01 -32.21
N GLU A 333 -6.56 2.71 -31.33
CA GLU A 333 -7.08 3.89 -30.66
C GLU A 333 -7.51 4.99 -31.66
N THR A 334 -6.82 5.10 -32.79
CA THR A 334 -7.19 6.02 -33.87
C THR A 334 -8.53 5.64 -34.51
N GLU A 335 -8.70 4.36 -34.90
CA GLU A 335 -9.97 3.84 -35.45
C GLU A 335 -11.13 4.02 -34.46
N PHE A 336 -10.87 3.89 -33.16
CA PHE A 336 -11.86 4.11 -32.12
C PHE A 336 -12.37 5.55 -32.11
N TYR A 337 -11.47 6.53 -32.07
CA TYR A 337 -11.87 7.94 -32.06
C TYR A 337 -12.48 8.38 -33.39
N GLU A 338 -12.01 7.86 -34.52
CA GLU A 338 -12.63 8.09 -35.83
C GLU A 338 -14.06 7.53 -35.88
N ALA A 339 -14.27 6.30 -35.40
CA ALA A 339 -15.60 5.69 -35.34
C ALA A 339 -16.53 6.42 -34.35
N LEU A 340 -15.98 6.98 -33.27
CA LEU A 340 -16.71 7.80 -32.31
C LEU A 340 -17.23 9.08 -32.97
N GLN A 341 -16.40 9.75 -33.78
CA GLN A 341 -16.76 10.99 -34.47
C GLN A 341 -17.88 10.84 -35.51
N ARG A 342 -18.14 9.62 -36.01
CA ARG A 342 -19.24 9.34 -36.94
C ARG A 342 -20.62 9.69 -36.36
N ASN A 343 -20.77 9.64 -35.04
CA ASN A 343 -21.99 10.04 -34.36
C ASN A 343 -21.67 10.95 -33.18
N ARG A 344 -21.92 12.25 -33.35
CA ARG A 344 -21.57 13.29 -32.36
C ARG A 344 -22.50 13.32 -31.15
N ALA A 345 -23.73 12.82 -31.28
CA ALA A 345 -24.74 12.90 -30.22
C ALA A 345 -24.74 11.67 -29.30
N PHE A 346 -24.44 10.48 -29.85
CA PHE A 346 -24.50 9.23 -29.10
C PHE A 346 -23.34 8.30 -29.45
N CYS A 347 -22.75 7.72 -28.42
CA CYS A 347 -21.79 6.63 -28.53
C CYS A 347 -22.47 5.30 -28.21
N LYS A 348 -22.39 4.34 -29.13
CA LYS A 348 -22.75 2.94 -28.89
C LYS A 348 -21.51 2.06 -28.98
N LEU A 349 -21.23 1.32 -27.91
CA LEU A 349 -20.06 0.44 -27.79
C LEU A 349 -20.51 -1.00 -27.62
N ASP A 350 -19.85 -1.89 -28.37
CA ASP A 350 -19.96 -3.34 -28.17
C ASP A 350 -18.73 -3.77 -27.37
N VAL A 351 -18.95 -4.20 -26.13
CA VAL A 351 -17.89 -4.45 -25.15
C VAL A 351 -17.94 -5.88 -24.66
N VAL A 352 -16.81 -6.59 -24.67
CA VAL A 352 -16.68 -7.90 -24.02
C VAL A 352 -16.39 -7.69 -22.54
N GLY A 353 -17.30 -8.17 -21.71
CA GLY A 353 -17.20 -8.12 -20.26
C GLY A 353 -16.18 -9.10 -19.70
N HIS A 354 -16.03 -9.10 -18.37
CA HIS A 354 -15.09 -9.97 -17.66
C HIS A 354 -15.45 -11.47 -17.73
N ASN A 355 -16.70 -11.78 -18.04
CA ASN A 355 -17.25 -13.12 -18.25
C ASN A 355 -17.10 -13.62 -19.70
N GLY A 356 -16.58 -12.79 -20.61
CA GLY A 356 -16.49 -13.13 -22.05
C GLY A 356 -17.77 -12.88 -22.83
N GLU A 357 -18.83 -12.37 -22.20
CA GLU A 357 -20.08 -12.04 -22.87
C GLU A 357 -20.02 -10.62 -23.44
N VAL A 358 -20.67 -10.42 -24.59
CA VAL A 358 -20.80 -9.11 -25.21
C VAL A 358 -21.94 -8.35 -24.55
N ARG A 359 -21.64 -7.16 -24.03
CA ARG A 359 -22.62 -6.20 -23.53
C ARG A 359 -22.60 -4.93 -24.38
N PHE A 360 -23.77 -4.35 -24.58
CA PHE A 360 -23.92 -3.08 -25.28
C PHE A 360 -23.95 -1.94 -24.27
N VAL A 361 -23.10 -0.95 -24.50
CA VAL A 361 -23.02 0.23 -23.63
C VAL A 361 -23.30 1.46 -24.48
N GLN A 362 -24.18 2.32 -24.00
CA GLN A 362 -24.54 3.55 -24.70
C GLN A 362 -24.47 4.76 -23.78
N GLY A 363 -24.06 5.90 -24.34
CA GLY A 363 -23.95 7.16 -23.62
C GLY A 363 -24.07 8.35 -24.56
N ALA A 364 -24.71 9.42 -24.10
CA ALA A 364 -24.79 10.67 -24.83
C ALA A 364 -23.44 11.40 -24.79
N LEU A 365 -23.03 11.94 -25.94
CA LEU A 365 -21.86 12.80 -26.09
C LEU A 365 -22.39 14.24 -26.22
N TYR A 366 -22.31 15.04 -25.14
CA TYR A 366 -22.65 16.46 -25.20
C TYR A 366 -21.54 17.28 -25.89
N GLU A 367 -21.92 18.26 -26.71
CA GLU A 367 -21.08 19.07 -27.61
C GLU A 367 -19.98 19.90 -26.91
N ASP A 368 -20.18 20.33 -25.67
CA ASP A 368 -19.27 21.25 -24.96
C ASP A 368 -18.15 20.55 -24.16
N GLU A 369 -18.12 19.21 -24.13
CA GLU A 369 -17.10 18.45 -23.39
C GLU A 369 -16.10 17.81 -24.36
N HIS A 370 -14.80 18.01 -24.09
CA HIS A 370 -13.68 17.51 -24.89
C HIS A 370 -13.89 16.05 -25.33
N HIS A 371 -13.63 15.77 -26.61
CA HIS A 371 -14.00 14.57 -27.38
C HIS A 371 -13.44 13.21 -26.87
N GLU A 372 -12.78 13.19 -25.72
CA GLU A 372 -12.24 11.98 -25.13
C GLU A 372 -13.23 11.38 -24.11
N LEU A 373 -13.68 10.14 -24.36
CA LEU A 373 -14.51 9.39 -23.40
C LEU A 373 -13.82 9.16 -22.05
N GLY A 374 -12.50 9.36 -21.99
CA GLY A 374 -11.65 9.14 -20.82
C GLY A 374 -11.17 7.70 -20.68
N LEU A 375 -11.00 6.99 -21.80
CA LEU A 375 -10.48 5.64 -21.86
C LEU A 375 -8.98 5.65 -22.16
N LEU A 376 -8.25 4.73 -21.51
CA LEU A 376 -6.81 4.53 -21.72
C LEU A 376 -6.58 3.14 -22.28
N PHE A 377 -5.84 3.07 -23.40
CA PHE A 377 -5.61 1.84 -24.15
C PHE A 377 -4.14 1.40 -24.13
N VAL A 378 -3.87 0.16 -24.55
CA VAL A 378 -2.50 -0.34 -24.77
C VAL A 378 -1.96 0.21 -26.10
N ARG A 379 -1.09 1.22 -26.06
CA ARG A 379 -0.41 1.77 -27.25
C ARG A 379 0.84 0.97 -27.66
N ASP A 380 1.15 0.95 -28.96
CA ASP A 380 2.49 0.57 -29.43
C ASP A 380 3.38 1.81 -29.44
N ARG A 381 4.47 1.78 -28.66
CA ARG A 381 5.43 2.87 -28.59
C ARG A 381 6.21 3.08 -29.90
N ASN A 382 6.15 2.12 -30.82
CA ASN A 382 6.83 2.20 -32.13
C ASN A 382 5.98 2.91 -33.20
N ALA A 383 4.66 2.98 -33.05
CA ALA A 383 3.80 3.69 -34.03
C ALA A 383 3.99 5.22 -33.92
N SER A 384 4.11 5.75 -32.70
CA SER A 384 4.27 7.18 -32.46
C SER A 384 5.61 7.76 -32.94
N ALA A 385 6.65 6.93 -33.06
CA ALA A 385 7.94 7.36 -33.60
C ALA A 385 7.91 7.48 -35.14
N SER A 386 6.99 6.77 -35.79
CA SER A 386 6.77 6.87 -37.24
C SER A 386 5.87 8.07 -37.57
N GLU A 387 4.87 8.36 -36.74
CA GLU A 387 3.95 9.49 -36.93
C GLU A 387 4.55 10.85 -36.60
N ALA A 388 5.58 10.91 -35.74
CA ALA A 388 6.31 12.16 -35.47
C ALA A 388 7.35 12.51 -36.55
N VAL A 389 7.55 11.64 -37.53
CA VAL A 389 8.54 11.79 -38.62
C VAL A 389 7.85 11.84 -40.00
N SER A 390 6.53 11.63 -40.07
CA SER A 390 5.74 11.69 -41.32
C SER A 390 5.05 13.02 -41.53
#